data_AF-A0A1W1UXX9-F1
#
_entry.id   AF-A0A1W1UXX9-F1
#
_cell.length_a   1.000
_cell.length_b   1.000
_cell.length_c   1.000
_cell.angle_alpha   90.00
_cell.angle_beta   90.00
_cell.angle_gamma   90.00
#
_symmetry.space_group_name_H-M   'P 1'
#
loop_
_entity.id
_entity.type
_entity.pdbx_description
1 polymer ?
#
loop_
_entity_poly.entity_id
_entity_poly.type
_entity_poly.pdbx_seq_one_letter_code
_entity_poly.pdbx_strand_id
1 'polypeptide(L)'
;MKTQQFSEDQIIKLLQDAKKGEKPVEELCRDLGCSTASYYAWKKKYGDTTADEAKRLRQVEKENARLLRIVGQQRLEMDAMKEVIQNKR
;
A
#
# COMPACT_ATOMS: atom_id res chain seq x y z
N MET A 1 -14.49 30.00 12.84
CA MET A 1 -13.32 29.54 12.06
C MET A 1 -13.80 28.51 11.05
N LYS A 2 -13.47 28.66 9.76
CA LYS A 2 -13.74 27.60 8.77
C LYS A 2 -12.81 26.43 9.07
N THR A 3 -13.35 25.24 9.29
CA THR A 3 -12.57 24.01 9.42
C THR A 3 -12.06 23.64 8.03
N GLN A 4 -10.78 23.89 7.77
CA GLN A 4 -10.13 23.38 6.57
C GLN A 4 -10.06 21.85 6.68
N GLN A 5 -10.77 21.15 5.79
CA GLN A 5 -10.73 19.69 5.72
C GLN A 5 -9.50 19.28 4.91
N PHE A 6 -8.63 18.50 5.55
CA PHE A 6 -7.50 17.85 4.89
C PHE A 6 -7.93 16.46 4.42
N SER A 7 -7.53 16.08 3.21
CA SER A 7 -7.72 14.72 2.71
C SER A 7 -6.80 13.73 3.42
N GLU A 8 -7.18 12.45 3.45
CA GLU A 8 -6.34 11.41 4.04
C GLU A 8 -4.99 11.28 3.31
N ASP A 9 -4.96 11.44 1.99
CA ASP A 9 -3.72 11.42 1.21
C ASP A 9 -2.74 12.53 1.61
N GLN A 10 -3.26 13.75 1.85
CA GLN A 10 -2.44 14.87 2.33
C GLN A 10 -1.86 14.57 3.72
N ILE A 11 -2.66 13.98 4.60
CA ILE A 11 -2.24 13.60 5.95
C ILE A 11 -1.17 12.51 5.90
N ILE A 12 -1.40 11.46 5.10
CA ILE A 12 -0.46 10.34 4.95
C ILE A 12 0.88 10.83 4.38
N LYS A 13 0.84 11.68 3.35
CA LYS A 13 2.05 12.26 2.76
C LYS A 13 2.85 13.08 3.78
N LEU A 14 2.18 13.93 4.57
CA LEU A 14 2.80 14.68 5.65
C LEU A 14 3.51 13.76 6.67
N LEU A 15 2.83 12.68 7.09
CA LEU A 15 3.40 11.72 8.05
C LEU A 15 4.61 10.98 7.48
N GLN A 16 4.59 10.63 6.19
CA GLN A 16 5.71 9.99 5.50
C GLN A 16 6.90 10.93 5.37
N ASP A 17 6.70 12.19 4.98
CA ASP A 17 7.78 13.17 4.83
C ASP A 17 8.41 13.48 6.20
N ALA A 18 7.60 13.58 7.26
CA ALA A 18 8.12 13.72 8.62
C ALA A 18 8.93 12.49 9.08
N LYS A 19 8.60 11.28 8.60
CA LYS A 19 9.34 10.05 8.90
C LYS A 19 10.69 9.97 8.18
N LYS A 20 10.83 10.58 7.01
CA LYS A 20 12.12 10.69 6.29
C LYS A 20 13.11 11.61 7.03
N GLY A 21 12.60 12.62 7.74
CA GLY A 21 13.41 13.50 8.58
C GLY A 21 14.20 14.56 7.82
N GLU A 22 13.89 14.81 6.55
CA GLU A 22 14.57 15.82 5.71
C GLU A 22 14.22 17.26 6.10
N LYS A 23 13.02 17.47 6.68
CA LYS A 23 12.52 18.77 7.15
C LYS A 23 11.97 18.67 8.58
N PRO A 24 12.08 19.74 9.39
CA PRO A 24 11.39 19.83 10.68
C PRO A 24 9.87 19.73 10.51
N VAL A 25 9.19 19.16 11.52
CA VAL A 25 7.73 18.99 11.51
C VAL A 25 7.01 20.34 11.43
N GLU A 26 7.58 21.38 12.03
CA GLU A 26 7.07 22.74 12.03
C GLU A 26 7.04 23.34 10.62
N GLU A 27 8.07 23.05 9.81
CA GLU A 27 8.15 23.49 8.42
C GLU A 27 7.14 22.73 7.56
N LEU A 28 7.05 21.40 7.72
CA LEU A 28 6.08 20.57 7.00
C LEU A 28 4.63 20.97 7.31
N CYS A 29 4.33 21.30 8.56
CA CYS A 29 3.01 21.79 8.97
C CYS A 29 2.71 23.16 8.35
N ARG A 30 3.70 24.05 8.25
CA ARG A 30 3.56 25.35 7.61
C ARG A 30 3.29 25.21 6.11
N ASP A 31 4.03 24.34 5.43
CA ASP A 31 3.89 24.06 3.99
C ASP A 31 2.48 23.52 3.67
N LEU A 32 1.96 22.62 4.51
CA LEU A 32 0.60 22.07 4.34
C LEU A 32 -0.51 23.02 4.83
N GLY A 33 -0.18 23.99 5.68
CA GLY A 33 -1.15 24.88 6.33
C GLY A 33 -1.91 24.23 7.50
N CYS A 34 -1.31 23.22 8.15
CA CYS A 34 -1.87 22.58 9.35
C CYS A 34 -1.12 23.00 10.62
N SER A 35 -1.70 22.70 11.78
CA SER A 35 -1.01 22.90 13.06
C SER A 35 -0.15 21.68 13.41
N THR A 36 0.90 21.88 14.20
CA THR A 36 1.69 20.77 14.76
C THR A 36 0.84 19.84 15.65
N ALA A 37 -0.16 20.38 16.33
CA ALA A 37 -1.11 19.59 17.11
C ALA A 37 -1.93 18.64 16.21
N SER A 38 -2.37 19.11 15.04
CA SER A 38 -3.06 18.29 14.04
C SER A 38 -2.15 17.14 13.55
N TYR A 39 -0.88 17.43 13.28
CA TYR A 39 0.11 16.42 12.90
C TYR A 39 0.23 15.32 13.95
N TYR A 40 0.40 15.65 15.23
CA TYR A 40 0.54 14.62 16.27
C TYR A 40 -0.75 13.82 16.48
N ALA A 41 -1.92 14.43 16.34
CA ALA A 41 -3.20 13.72 16.37
C ALA A 41 -3.32 12.71 15.21
N TRP A 42 -2.92 13.13 14.00
CA TRP A 42 -2.89 12.24 12.84
C TRP A 42 -1.82 11.16 12.94
N LYS A 43 -0.64 11.48 13.49
CA LYS A 43 0.41 10.50 13.74
C LYS A 43 -0.07 9.39 14.66
N LYS A 44 -0.83 9.72 15.71
CA LYS A 44 -1.46 8.75 16.60
C LYS A 44 -2.52 7.89 15.89
N LYS A 45 -3.28 8.48 14.95
CA LYS A 45 -4.39 7.80 14.25
C LYS A 45 -3.91 6.94 13.07
N TYR A 46 -2.95 7.42 12.29
CA TYR A 46 -2.57 6.88 10.99
C TYR A 46 -1.09 6.44 10.93
N GLY A 47 -0.27 6.78 11.94
CA GLY A 47 1.16 6.51 11.92
C GLY A 47 1.48 5.01 11.78
N ASP A 48 0.75 4.16 12.50
CA ASP A 48 0.92 2.70 12.43
C ASP A 48 0.23 2.10 11.20
N THR A 49 -0.87 2.69 10.74
CA THR A 49 -1.62 2.27 9.55
C THR A 49 -0.74 2.21 8.31
N THR A 50 0.14 3.21 8.11
CA THR A 50 1.04 3.22 6.94
C THR A 50 2.04 2.06 6.91
N ALA A 51 2.51 1.62 8.08
CA ALA A 51 3.41 0.47 8.18
C ALA A 51 2.65 -0.85 7.94
N ASP A 52 1.43 -0.94 8.44
CA ASP A 52 0.54 -2.08 8.25
C ASP A 52 0.07 -2.22 6.80
N GLU A 53 -0.25 -1.12 6.12
CA GLU A 53 -0.58 -1.12 4.69
C GLU A 53 0.60 -1.59 3.84
N ALA A 54 1.82 -1.11 4.11
CA ALA A 54 3.02 -1.57 3.41
C ALA A 54 3.32 -3.07 3.67
N LYS A 55 2.97 -3.58 4.85
CA LYS A 55 3.07 -5.02 5.17
C LYS A 55 2.01 -5.82 4.42
N ARG A 56 0.76 -5.34 4.41
CA ARG A 56 -0.37 -5.94 3.69
C ARG A 56 -0.11 -5.99 2.18
N LEU A 57 0.40 -4.91 1.60
CA LEU A 57 0.74 -4.85 0.18
C LEU A 57 1.76 -5.92 -0.20
N ARG A 58 2.88 -6.02 0.54
CA ARG A 58 3.90 -7.05 0.32
C ARG A 58 3.34 -8.47 0.45
N GLN A 59 2.41 -8.70 1.37
CA GLN A 59 1.75 -9.99 1.52
C GLN A 59 0.86 -10.32 0.31
N VAL A 60 0.08 -9.35 -0.16
CA VAL A 60 -0.78 -9.51 -1.35
C VAL A 60 0.06 -9.76 -2.59
N GLU A 61 1.15 -9.02 -2.80
CA GLU A 61 2.07 -9.23 -3.93
C GLU A 61 2.69 -10.64 -3.90
N LYS A 62 3.12 -11.10 -2.73
CA LYS A 62 3.68 -12.45 -2.54
C LYS A 62 2.64 -13.53 -2.86
N GLU A 63 1.42 -13.39 -2.37
CA GLU A 63 0.33 -14.33 -2.67
C GLU A 63 -0.03 -14.31 -4.15
N ASN A 64 -0.09 -13.14 -4.79
CA ASN A 64 -0.37 -13.03 -6.22
C ASN A 64 0.70 -13.76 -7.04
N ALA A 65 1.99 -13.56 -6.72
CA ALA A 65 3.07 -14.28 -7.38
C ALA A 65 2.97 -15.81 -7.19
N ARG A 66 2.56 -16.27 -5.99
CA ARG A 66 2.32 -17.69 -5.72
C ARG A 66 1.16 -18.23 -6.55
N LEU A 67 0.04 -17.52 -6.60
CA LEU A 67 -1.15 -17.90 -7.35
C LEU A 67 -0.87 -17.95 -8.85
N LEU A 68 -0.18 -16.96 -9.41
CA LEU A 68 0.21 -16.96 -10.83
C LEU A 68 1.04 -18.18 -11.20
N ARG A 69 1.99 -18.60 -10.34
CA ARG A 69 2.78 -19.82 -10.57
C ARG A 69 1.90 -21.07 -10.58
N ILE A 70 0.99 -21.20 -9.62
CA ILE A 70 0.08 -22.36 -9.52
C ILE A 70 -0.82 -22.42 -10.76
N VAL A 71 -1.43 -21.30 -11.14
CA VAL A 71 -2.31 -21.22 -12.32
C VAL A 71 -1.54 -21.54 -13.60
N GLY A 72 -0.30 -21.05 -13.74
CA GLY A 72 0.56 -21.38 -14.88
C GLY A 72 0.85 -22.88 -14.97
N GLN A 73 1.20 -23.52 -13.85
CA GLN A 73 1.45 -24.96 -13.80
C GLN A 73 0.20 -25.78 -14.15
N GLN A 74 -0.95 -25.44 -13.55
CA GLN A 74 -2.23 -26.09 -13.84
C GLN A 74 -2.60 -25.96 -15.31
N ARG A 75 -2.35 -24.78 -15.92
CA ARG A 75 -2.61 -24.56 -17.34
C ARG A 75 -1.77 -25.48 -18.23
N LEU A 76 -0.48 -25.64 -17.92
CA LEU A 76 0.40 -26.56 -18.67
C LEU A 76 -0.07 -28.01 -18.56
N GLU A 77 -0.46 -28.46 -17.36
CA GLU A 77 -0.99 -29.82 -17.14
C GLU A 77 -2.30 -30.06 -17.91
N MET A 78 -3.20 -29.08 -17.92
CA MET A 78 -4.44 -29.15 -18.69
C MET A 78 -4.18 -29.23 -20.19
N ASP A 79 -3.23 -28.45 -20.71
CA ASP A 79 -2.91 -28.43 -22.14
C ASP A 79 -2.27 -29.77 -22.56
N ALA A 80 -1.35 -30.32 -21.76
CA ALA A 80 -0.78 -31.65 -21.99
C ALA A 80 -1.84 -32.76 -21.97
N MET A 81 -2.79 -32.71 -21.02
CA MET A 81 -3.86 -33.70 -20.93
C MET A 81 -4.80 -33.65 -22.14
N LYS A 82 -5.11 -32.45 -22.64
CA LYS A 82 -5.91 -32.27 -23.86
C LYS A 82 -5.19 -32.84 -25.08
N GLU A 83 -3.89 -32.61 -25.22
CA GLU A 83 -3.09 -33.14 -26.33
C GLU A 83 -3.10 -34.68 -26.34
N VAL A 84 -2.93 -35.33 -25.18
CA VAL A 84 -3.02 -36.79 -25.07
C VAL A 84 -4.40 -37.31 -25.45
N ILE A 85 -5.48 -36.62 -25.06
CA ILE A 85 -6.85 -37.00 -25.44
C ILE A 85 -7.07 -36.87 -26.96
N GLN A 86 -6.54 -35.81 -27.57
CA GLN A 86 -6.65 -35.57 -29.01
C GLN A 86 -5.88 -36.61 -29.82
N ASN A 87 -4.68 -36.99 -29.39
CA ASN A 87 -3.84 -37.98 -30.06
C ASN A 87 -4.32 -39.44 -29.90
N LYS A 88 -5.34 -39.70 -29.07
CA LYS A 88 -5.98 -41.02 -28.90
C LYS A 88 -7.20 -41.23 -29.82
N ARG A 89 -7.59 -40.23 -30.60
CA ARG A 89 -8.62 -40.33 -31.64
C ARG A 89 -7.99 -40.51 -33.01
#